data_AF-A0A3D5M5G2-F1
#
_entry.id   AF-A0A3D5M5G2-F1
#
_cell.length_a   1.000
_cell.length_b   1.000
_cell.length_c   1.000
_cell.angle_alpha   90.00
_cell.angle_beta   90.00
_cell.angle_gamma   90.00
#
_symmetry.space_group_name_H-M   'P 1'
#
loop_
_entity.id
_entity.type
_entity.pdbx_description
1 polymer ?
#
loop_
_entity_poly.entity_id
_entity_poly.type
_entity_poly.pdbx_seq_one_letter_code
_entity_poly.pdbx_strand_id
1 'polypeptide(L)'
;MDSTAPTEGFVLAIGVDDSLLSISDIAAAGSTLSASAELVVPEVFSNGATLGVVLDAQSPFDGQTIGAGSGQLIATMSVAALIVADEDTDTQVTFLDGSLNSPTLDNILVQGGLSLGATDGLGLNSGTVTLEEAPPATMYSMDASAPADGNGTTGDAHITIDNSLGAVQGYVT
;
A
#
# COMPACT_ATOMS: atom_id res chain seq x y z
N MET A 1 -3.49 11.86 -9.98
CA MET A 1 -2.76 12.69 -10.96
C MET A 1 -3.68 13.79 -11.45
N ASP A 2 -3.20 15.03 -11.38
CA ASP A 2 -3.81 16.19 -12.03
C ASP A 2 -2.90 16.60 -13.19
N SER A 3 -3.47 16.75 -14.39
CA SER A 3 -2.73 17.17 -15.57
C SER A 3 -3.59 18.04 -16.47
N THR A 4 -2.98 19.07 -17.05
CA THR A 4 -3.61 19.96 -18.05
C THR A 4 -3.32 19.53 -19.49
N ALA A 5 -2.49 18.51 -19.71
CA ALA A 5 -2.11 18.00 -21.02
C ALA A 5 -2.10 16.46 -21.06
N PRO A 6 -2.18 15.84 -22.26
CA PRO A 6 -2.01 14.40 -22.40
C PRO A 6 -0.65 13.93 -21.86
N THR A 7 -0.66 12.82 -21.12
CA THR A 7 0.53 12.21 -20.50
C THR A 7 0.90 10.94 -21.26
N GLU A 8 2.12 10.91 -21.77
CA GLU A 8 2.70 9.84 -22.62
C GLU A 8 3.45 8.79 -21.81
N GLY A 9 3.81 9.12 -20.57
CA GLY A 9 4.46 8.22 -19.63
C GLY A 9 4.71 8.90 -18.29
N PHE A 10 5.16 8.14 -17.32
CA PHE A 10 5.55 8.66 -16.01
C PHE A 10 6.54 7.72 -15.31
N VAL A 11 7.30 8.27 -14.37
CA VAL A 11 8.11 7.51 -13.43
C VAL A 11 7.71 7.91 -12.03
N LEU A 12 7.44 6.92 -11.19
CA LEU A 12 7.21 7.10 -9.76
C LEU A 12 8.39 6.50 -8.98
N ALA A 13 8.86 7.21 -7.97
CA ALA A 13 9.77 6.75 -6.95
C ALA A 13 9.17 7.13 -5.59
N ILE A 14 8.66 6.14 -4.86
CA ILE A 14 7.87 6.33 -3.65
C ILE A 14 8.55 5.59 -2.49
N GLY A 15 8.87 6.31 -1.42
CA GLY A 15 9.44 5.77 -0.21
C GLY A 15 8.43 5.58 0.92
N VAL A 16 8.76 4.66 1.82
CA VAL A 16 8.04 4.36 3.06
C VAL A 16 9.04 4.17 4.21
N ASP A 17 8.57 4.23 5.45
CA ASP A 17 9.34 3.78 6.62
C ASP A 17 9.34 2.23 6.67
N ASP A 18 10.49 1.61 6.37
CA ASP A 18 10.64 0.15 6.32
C ASP A 18 10.74 -0.53 7.68
N SER A 19 10.74 0.25 8.77
CA SER A 19 10.52 -0.29 10.12
C SER A 19 9.05 -0.46 10.46
N LEU A 20 8.15 0.25 9.75
CA LEU A 20 6.71 0.26 10.01
C LEU A 20 5.90 -0.43 8.92
N LEU A 21 6.33 -0.32 7.66
CA LEU A 21 5.62 -0.84 6.50
C LEU A 21 6.50 -1.79 5.68
N SER A 22 5.85 -2.81 5.12
CA SER A 22 6.39 -3.60 4.01
C SER A 22 5.58 -3.34 2.76
N ILE A 23 6.23 -3.38 1.60
CA ILE A 23 5.60 -3.26 0.29
C ILE A 23 5.61 -4.63 -0.36
N SER A 24 4.44 -5.07 -0.84
CA SER A 24 4.32 -6.35 -1.54
C SER A 24 4.18 -6.18 -3.05
N ASP A 25 3.68 -5.04 -3.51
CA ASP A 25 3.43 -4.79 -4.93
C ASP A 25 3.32 -3.29 -5.26
N ILE A 26 3.68 -2.94 -6.49
CA ILE A 26 3.34 -1.66 -7.13
C ILE A 26 2.92 -1.93 -8.58
N ALA A 27 1.78 -1.40 -9.00
CA ALA A 27 1.21 -1.71 -10.30
C ALA A 27 0.53 -0.50 -10.94
N ALA A 28 0.49 -0.48 -12.28
CA ALA A 28 -0.34 0.43 -13.05
C ALA A 28 -1.83 0.20 -12.74
N ALA A 29 -2.60 1.28 -12.62
CA ALA A 29 -4.00 1.23 -12.28
C ALA A 29 -4.80 2.35 -12.97
N GLY A 30 -6.14 2.24 -12.93
CA GLY A 30 -7.06 3.31 -13.33
C GLY A 30 -6.85 3.80 -14.76
N SER A 31 -6.57 5.10 -14.92
CA SER A 31 -6.37 5.75 -16.21
C SER A 31 -5.21 5.15 -17.01
N THR A 32 -4.18 4.63 -16.34
CA THR A 32 -3.03 3.98 -17.00
C THR A 32 -3.44 2.70 -17.73
N LEU A 33 -4.26 1.87 -17.09
CA LEU A 33 -4.79 0.65 -17.72
C LEU A 33 -5.82 0.98 -18.79
N SER A 34 -6.62 2.04 -18.58
CA SER A 34 -7.63 2.49 -19.53
C SER A 34 -7.01 3.09 -20.81
N ALA A 35 -5.82 3.67 -20.68
CA ALA A 35 -4.99 4.14 -21.80
C ALA A 35 -4.16 3.02 -22.45
N SER A 36 -4.30 1.77 -21.98
CA SER A 36 -3.60 0.59 -22.51
C SER A 36 -2.08 0.73 -22.49
N ALA A 37 -1.50 1.12 -21.35
CA ALA A 37 -0.05 1.27 -21.21
C ALA A 37 0.74 0.05 -21.74
N GLU A 38 1.64 0.29 -22.69
CA GLU A 38 2.37 -0.77 -23.39
C GLU A 38 3.62 -1.27 -22.65
N LEU A 39 4.25 -0.42 -21.84
CA LEU A 39 5.38 -0.80 -21.00
C LEU A 39 5.15 -0.34 -19.57
N VAL A 40 5.18 -1.30 -18.65
CA VAL A 40 5.06 -1.08 -17.20
C VAL A 40 6.19 -1.84 -16.52
N VAL A 41 7.06 -1.13 -15.80
CA VAL A 41 8.24 -1.67 -15.13
C VAL A 41 8.14 -1.36 -13.64
N PRO A 42 7.56 -2.29 -12.83
CA PRO A 42 7.52 -2.16 -11.39
C PRO A 42 8.79 -2.71 -10.74
N GLU A 43 9.23 -2.10 -9.65
CA GLU A 43 10.31 -2.61 -8.81
C GLU A 43 10.03 -2.26 -7.35
N VAL A 44 10.20 -3.23 -6.45
CA VAL A 44 9.92 -3.10 -5.02
C VAL A 44 11.22 -3.25 -4.23
N PHE A 45 11.44 -2.36 -3.28
CA PHE A 45 12.56 -2.33 -2.34
C PHE A 45 12.02 -2.43 -0.91
N SER A 46 12.90 -2.57 0.09
CA SER A 46 12.46 -2.57 1.49
C SER A 46 11.86 -1.22 1.89
N ASN A 47 12.48 -0.13 1.47
CA ASN A 47 12.16 1.24 1.85
C ASN A 47 11.34 2.01 0.82
N GLY A 48 10.79 1.35 -0.20
CA GLY A 48 10.05 2.02 -1.26
C GLY A 48 9.81 1.16 -2.47
N ALA A 49 9.26 1.78 -3.52
CA ALA A 49 9.04 1.15 -4.80
C ALA A 49 9.19 2.18 -5.93
N THR A 50 9.53 1.69 -7.12
CA THR A 50 9.54 2.49 -8.34
C THR A 50 8.62 1.88 -9.39
N LEU A 51 8.00 2.74 -10.20
CA LEU A 51 7.15 2.34 -11.31
C LEU A 51 7.44 3.22 -12.52
N GLY A 52 8.03 2.63 -13.57
CA GLY A 52 8.17 3.27 -14.87
C GLY A 52 7.03 2.85 -15.80
N VAL A 53 6.39 3.82 -16.46
CA VAL A 53 5.31 3.58 -17.41
C VAL A 53 5.54 4.37 -18.70
N VAL A 54 5.38 3.68 -19.83
CA VAL A 54 5.31 4.29 -21.17
C VAL A 54 4.02 3.82 -21.83
N LEU A 55 3.21 4.77 -22.33
CA LEU A 55 1.90 4.46 -22.86
C LEU A 55 1.97 3.83 -24.26
N ASP A 56 2.84 4.34 -25.12
CA ASP A 56 3.03 3.92 -26.52
C ASP A 56 4.51 3.65 -26.77
N ALA A 57 4.93 2.41 -26.54
CA ALA A 57 6.33 2.00 -26.51
C ALA A 57 6.74 1.17 -27.74
N GLN A 58 5.78 0.64 -28.49
CA GLN A 58 6.00 -0.29 -29.60
C GLN A 58 5.60 0.31 -30.95
N SER A 59 6.29 -0.11 -32.01
CA SER A 59 5.92 0.26 -33.37
C SER A 59 4.82 -0.69 -33.91
N PRO A 60 3.84 -0.18 -34.67
CA PRO A 60 3.61 1.22 -35.02
C PRO A 60 3.06 2.02 -33.83
N PHE A 61 3.57 3.24 -33.64
CA PHE A 61 3.15 4.14 -32.57
C PHE A 61 1.74 4.69 -32.86
N ASP A 62 0.76 4.32 -32.03
CA ASP A 62 -0.65 4.73 -32.18
C ASP A 62 -1.01 5.98 -31.36
N GLY A 63 -0.06 6.55 -30.61
CA GLY A 63 -0.18 7.80 -29.86
C GLY A 63 -1.02 7.68 -28.58
N GLN A 64 -0.93 6.56 -27.86
CA GLN A 64 -1.69 6.37 -26.62
C GLN A 64 -1.20 7.35 -25.55
N THR A 65 -2.16 7.96 -24.87
CA THR A 65 -1.89 8.90 -23.79
C THR A 65 -2.98 8.77 -22.73
N ILE A 66 -2.62 9.10 -21.49
CA ILE A 66 -3.60 9.41 -20.46
C ILE A 66 -4.06 10.86 -20.70
N GLY A 67 -5.35 11.07 -20.90
CA GLY A 67 -5.90 12.41 -21.14
C GLY A 67 -5.67 13.40 -19.99
N ALA A 68 -5.75 14.69 -20.29
CA ALA A 68 -5.79 15.73 -19.27
C ALA A 68 -7.02 15.53 -18.34
N GLY A 69 -6.88 15.86 -17.07
CA GLY A 69 -7.92 15.66 -16.06
C GLY A 69 -7.39 15.80 -14.64
N SER A 70 -8.30 15.73 -13.67
CA SER A 70 -7.97 15.84 -12.23
C SER A 70 -8.40 14.59 -11.48
N GLY A 71 -7.68 14.25 -10.41
CA GLY A 71 -7.97 13.12 -9.53
C GLY A 71 -7.78 11.76 -10.19
N GLN A 72 -6.99 11.67 -11.26
CA GLN A 72 -6.83 10.43 -12.02
C GLN A 72 -5.99 9.42 -11.24
N LEU A 73 -6.54 8.23 -10.96
CA LEU A 73 -5.77 7.10 -10.46
C LEU A 73 -4.87 6.56 -11.58
N ILE A 74 -3.56 6.45 -11.32
CA ILE A 74 -2.59 5.97 -12.31
C ILE A 74 -1.79 4.74 -11.85
N ALA A 75 -1.71 4.51 -10.55
CA ALA A 75 -0.98 3.39 -9.95
C ALA A 75 -1.55 3.06 -8.57
N THR A 76 -1.31 1.84 -8.12
CA THR A 76 -1.62 1.36 -6.77
C THR A 76 -0.39 0.68 -6.18
N MET A 77 -0.12 0.93 -4.90
CA MET A 77 0.94 0.26 -4.15
C MET A 77 0.29 -0.47 -2.97
N SER A 78 0.65 -1.74 -2.78
CA SER A 78 0.14 -2.58 -1.69
C SER A 78 1.13 -2.57 -0.53
N VAL A 79 0.67 -2.16 0.64
CA VAL A 79 1.48 -2.07 1.86
C VAL A 79 0.86 -2.86 3.00
N ALA A 80 1.69 -3.32 3.93
CA ALA A 80 1.26 -4.00 5.16
C ALA A 80 2.07 -3.51 6.36
N ALA A 81 1.41 -3.40 7.51
CA ALA A 81 2.05 -3.07 8.78
C ALA A 81 3.02 -4.17 9.21
N LEU A 82 4.21 -3.79 9.67
CA LEU A 82 5.22 -4.69 10.24
C LEU A 82 5.15 -4.80 11.77
N ILE A 83 4.37 -3.92 12.40
CA ILE A 83 4.21 -3.85 13.85
C ILE A 83 2.74 -4.03 14.24
N VAL A 84 2.52 -4.36 15.51
CA VAL A 84 1.21 -4.20 16.18
C VAL A 84 1.19 -2.78 16.74
N ALA A 85 0.23 -1.96 16.32
CA ALA A 85 0.09 -0.60 16.80
C ALA A 85 -0.76 -0.56 18.08
N ASP A 86 -0.27 0.13 19.12
CA ASP A 86 -0.98 0.33 20.40
C ASP A 86 -1.92 1.55 20.38
N GLU A 87 -1.80 2.39 19.35
CA GLU A 87 -2.68 3.52 19.03
C GLU A 87 -2.59 3.82 17.53
N ASP A 88 -3.57 4.54 16.98
CA ASP A 88 -3.54 4.97 15.57
C ASP A 88 -2.24 5.74 15.28
N THR A 89 -1.41 5.17 14.40
CA THR A 89 -0.07 5.69 14.10
C THR A 89 0.06 6.04 12.63
N ASP A 90 0.32 7.31 12.34
CA ASP A 90 0.55 7.79 10.98
C ASP A 90 1.99 7.59 10.54
N THR A 91 2.19 7.05 9.34
CA THR A 91 3.49 6.99 8.65
C THR A 91 3.39 7.53 7.22
N GLN A 92 4.48 8.14 6.74
CA GLN A 92 4.46 8.82 5.45
C GLN A 92 4.67 7.86 4.27
N VAL A 93 4.00 8.17 3.16
CA VAL A 93 4.26 7.60 1.84
C VAL A 93 4.70 8.75 0.94
N THR A 94 6.00 8.82 0.64
CA THR A 94 6.64 10.04 0.16
C THR A 94 7.21 9.86 -1.24
N PHE A 95 7.05 10.86 -2.11
CA PHE A 95 7.80 10.90 -3.37
C PHE A 95 9.28 11.21 -3.09
N LEU A 96 10.20 10.35 -3.55
CA LEU A 96 11.63 10.45 -3.30
C LEU A 96 12.43 10.50 -4.61
N ASP A 97 12.84 11.69 -5.01
CA ASP A 97 13.75 11.88 -6.15
C ASP A 97 15.18 11.42 -5.79
N GLY A 98 15.91 10.90 -6.77
CA GLY A 98 17.33 10.55 -6.67
C GLY A 98 17.70 9.53 -5.60
N SER A 99 16.75 8.73 -5.10
CA SER A 99 16.96 7.89 -3.90
C SER A 99 16.78 6.39 -4.13
N LEU A 100 15.83 5.98 -4.98
CA LEU A 100 15.50 4.57 -5.23
C LEU A 100 15.99 4.13 -6.61
N ASN A 101 16.32 2.83 -6.74
CA ASN A 101 16.90 2.19 -7.92
C ASN A 101 18.40 2.50 -8.16
N SER A 102 19.03 1.79 -9.10
CA SER A 102 20.43 1.97 -9.51
C SER A 102 20.57 1.82 -11.04
N PRO A 103 20.64 2.92 -11.82
CA PRO A 103 20.73 4.31 -11.38
C PRO A 103 19.44 4.79 -10.68
N THR A 104 19.58 5.78 -9.80
CA THR A 104 18.45 6.34 -9.06
C THR A 104 17.47 7.05 -9.99
N LEU A 105 16.17 6.93 -9.69
CA LEU A 105 15.10 7.54 -10.48
C LEU A 105 14.52 8.79 -9.81
N ASP A 106 14.08 9.73 -10.63
CA ASP A 106 13.31 10.91 -10.23
C ASP A 106 11.83 10.74 -10.62
N ASN A 107 10.95 11.38 -9.87
CA ASN A 107 9.52 11.43 -10.18
C ASN A 107 9.28 12.39 -11.34
N ILE A 108 8.76 11.87 -12.46
CA ILE A 108 8.51 12.65 -13.66
C ILE A 108 7.18 12.30 -14.33
N LEU A 109 6.61 13.27 -15.04
CA LEU A 109 5.59 13.06 -16.07
C LEU A 109 6.20 13.33 -17.45
N VAL A 110 5.79 12.59 -18.48
CA VAL A 110 6.19 12.85 -19.86
C VAL A 110 5.00 13.41 -20.64
N GLN A 111 5.17 14.61 -21.20
CA GLN A 111 4.12 15.32 -21.95
C GLN A 111 4.72 16.03 -23.16
N GLY A 112 4.22 15.75 -24.36
CA GLY A 112 4.73 16.35 -25.59
C GLY A 112 6.22 16.01 -25.82
N GLY A 113 6.67 14.84 -25.39
CA GLY A 113 8.06 14.40 -25.43
C GLY A 113 9.00 15.05 -24.39
N LEU A 114 8.48 15.87 -23.47
CA LEU A 114 9.25 16.50 -22.41
C LEU A 114 9.05 15.78 -21.07
N SER A 115 10.15 15.47 -20.39
CA SER A 115 10.12 15.03 -18.99
C SER A 115 9.98 16.24 -18.07
N LEU A 116 8.91 16.24 -17.27
CA LEU A 116 8.59 17.28 -16.30
C LEU A 116 8.79 16.71 -14.89
N GLY A 117 9.82 17.17 -14.19
CA GLY A 117 10.09 16.81 -12.80
C GLY A 117 9.69 17.90 -11.81
N ALA A 118 10.02 17.71 -10.53
CA ALA A 118 9.72 18.68 -9.48
C ALA A 118 10.32 20.07 -9.78
N THR A 119 11.52 20.12 -10.38
CA THR A 119 12.19 21.38 -10.76
C THR A 119 11.49 22.11 -11.90
N ASP A 120 10.70 21.40 -12.72
CA ASP A 120 9.88 21.96 -13.79
C ASP A 120 8.48 22.38 -13.30
N GLY A 121 8.20 22.25 -12.00
CA GLY A 121 6.94 22.62 -11.38
C GLY A 121 5.95 21.48 -11.17
N LEU A 122 6.37 20.22 -11.35
CA LEU A 122 5.54 19.06 -10.98
C LEU A 122 5.31 19.05 -9.46
N GLY A 123 4.05 19.21 -9.04
CA GLY A 123 3.67 19.14 -7.64
C GLY A 123 3.66 17.70 -7.14
N LEU A 124 4.65 17.32 -6.34
CA LEU A 124 4.73 16.03 -5.66
C LEU A 124 4.07 16.14 -4.28
N ASN A 125 2.84 15.63 -4.18
CA ASN A 125 2.04 15.70 -2.95
C ASN A 125 2.04 14.32 -2.26
N SER A 126 2.95 14.15 -1.30
CA SER A 126 3.08 12.93 -0.50
C SER A 126 1.83 12.62 0.33
N GLY A 127 1.62 11.34 0.62
CA GLY A 127 0.49 10.85 1.41
C GLY A 127 0.90 10.31 2.78
N THR A 128 -0.10 9.79 3.49
CA THR A 128 0.05 9.14 4.80
C THR A 128 -0.71 7.81 4.77
N VAL A 129 -0.17 6.81 5.44
CA VAL A 129 -0.87 5.57 5.81
C VAL A 129 -1.04 5.58 7.31
N THR A 130 -2.27 5.40 7.77
CA THR A 130 -2.59 5.24 9.19
C THR A 130 -2.57 3.75 9.52
N LEU A 131 -1.70 3.37 10.46
CA LEU A 131 -1.74 2.07 11.10
C LEU A 131 -2.78 2.13 12.20
N GLU A 132 -3.91 1.44 12.01
CA GLU A 132 -4.97 1.42 13.02
C GLU A 132 -4.53 0.69 14.29
N GLU A 133 -4.96 1.18 15.45
CA GLU A 133 -4.81 0.50 16.73
C GLU A 133 -5.29 -0.96 16.61
N ALA A 134 -4.46 -1.89 17.08
CA ALA A 134 -4.82 -3.29 17.05
C ALA A 134 -6.00 -3.56 18.01
N PRO A 135 -7.00 -4.37 17.61
CA PRO A 135 -8.15 -4.62 18.45
C PRO A 135 -7.73 -5.28 19.76
N PRO A 136 -8.35 -4.90 20.89
CA PRO A 136 -7.96 -5.41 22.20
C PRO A 136 -8.12 -6.93 22.28
N ALA A 137 -7.18 -7.60 22.96
CA ALA A 137 -7.33 -9.01 23.28
C ALA A 137 -8.54 -9.22 24.19
N THR A 138 -9.32 -10.27 23.95
CA THR A 138 -10.55 -10.55 24.70
C THR A 138 -10.60 -11.99 25.19
N MET A 139 -11.25 -12.21 26.34
CA MET A 139 -11.46 -13.54 26.93
C MET A 139 -12.95 -13.74 27.20
N TYR A 140 -13.46 -14.91 26.84
CA TYR A 140 -14.88 -15.25 26.98
C TYR A 140 -15.04 -16.59 27.71
N SER A 141 -16.03 -16.66 28.61
CA SER A 141 -16.61 -17.93 29.04
C SER A 141 -17.81 -18.26 28.15
N MET A 142 -17.83 -19.45 27.57
CA MET A 142 -18.96 -19.93 26.79
C MET A 142 -20.09 -20.40 27.69
N ASP A 143 -21.32 -20.36 27.16
CA ASP A 143 -22.47 -20.97 27.81
C ASP A 143 -22.21 -22.46 28.04
N ALA A 144 -22.56 -22.93 29.23
CA ALA A 144 -22.37 -24.31 29.66
C ALA A 144 -23.63 -24.84 30.33
N SER A 145 -23.76 -26.17 30.37
CA SER A 145 -24.85 -26.82 31.09
C SER A 145 -24.32 -28.03 31.86
N ALA A 146 -24.86 -28.26 33.05
CA ALA A 146 -24.59 -29.43 33.86
C ALA A 146 -25.93 -30.02 34.34
N PRO A 147 -26.09 -31.35 34.39
CA PRO A 147 -27.31 -31.97 34.90
C PRO A 147 -27.53 -31.68 36.38
N ALA A 148 -28.70 -31.12 36.72
CA ALA A 148 -29.09 -30.85 38.11
C ALA A 148 -29.73 -32.09 38.77
N ASP A 149 -29.04 -33.24 38.70
CA ASP A 149 -29.58 -34.55 39.10
C ASP A 149 -29.24 -34.98 40.55
N GLY A 150 -28.43 -34.20 41.26
CA GLY A 150 -27.99 -34.48 42.63
C GLY A 150 -26.98 -35.63 42.76
N ASN A 151 -26.51 -36.19 41.65
CA ASN A 151 -25.58 -37.34 41.63
C ASN A 151 -24.13 -36.92 41.38
N GLY A 152 -23.85 -35.62 41.30
CA GLY A 152 -22.51 -35.09 41.02
C GLY A 152 -22.11 -35.17 39.54
N THR A 153 -23.08 -35.32 38.64
CA THR A 153 -22.83 -35.31 37.19
C THR A 153 -22.30 -33.94 36.75
N THR A 154 -21.16 -33.92 36.06
CA THR A 154 -20.48 -32.68 35.67
C THR A 154 -20.95 -32.15 34.32
N GLY A 155 -20.79 -30.85 34.12
CA GLY A 155 -20.83 -30.20 32.81
C GLY A 155 -19.57 -29.34 32.65
N ASP A 156 -19.11 -29.18 31.42
CA ASP A 156 -17.86 -28.48 31.13
C ASP A 156 -18.14 -27.06 30.63
N ALA A 157 -17.47 -26.08 31.25
CA ALA A 157 -17.45 -24.71 30.78
C ALA A 157 -16.17 -24.46 29.99
N HIS A 158 -16.30 -23.92 28.78
CA HIS A 158 -15.17 -23.58 27.92
C HIS A 158 -14.80 -22.10 28.09
N ILE A 159 -13.50 -21.84 28.23
CA ILE A 159 -12.92 -20.50 28.23
C ILE A 159 -12.14 -20.34 26.92
N THR A 160 -12.43 -19.30 26.16
CA THR A 160 -11.70 -18.97 24.94
C THR A 160 -11.02 -17.62 25.05
N ILE A 161 -9.94 -17.45 24.29
CA ILE A 161 -9.14 -16.23 24.23
C ILE A 161 -9.01 -15.85 22.76
N ASP A 162 -9.26 -14.58 22.46
CA ASP A 162 -8.83 -13.93 21.24
C ASP A 162 -7.50 -13.21 21.52
N ASN A 163 -6.46 -13.58 20.76
CA ASN A 163 -5.13 -13.03 20.92
C ASN A 163 -4.66 -12.33 19.65
N SER A 164 -5.53 -11.50 19.09
CA SER A 164 -5.23 -10.56 17.99
C SER A 164 -3.94 -9.76 18.19
N LEU A 165 -3.50 -9.54 19.43
CA LEU A 165 -2.29 -8.79 19.80
C LEU A 165 -0.98 -9.62 19.79
N GLY A 166 -1.01 -10.93 19.52
CA GLY A 166 0.22 -11.74 19.41
C GLY A 166 0.06 -13.22 19.79
N ALA A 167 1.14 -13.86 20.25
CA ALA A 167 1.10 -15.24 20.76
C ALA A 167 0.90 -15.27 22.28
N VAL A 168 0.07 -16.19 22.79
CA VAL A 168 -0.16 -16.35 24.23
C VAL A 168 1.10 -16.94 24.84
N GLN A 169 1.77 -16.21 25.73
CA GLN A 169 3.06 -16.60 26.29
C GLN A 169 2.96 -17.57 27.48
N GLY A 170 1.75 -17.81 27.99
CA GLY A 170 1.48 -18.77 29.06
C GLY A 170 0.16 -18.50 29.77
N TYR A 171 -0.22 -19.43 30.64
CA TYR A 171 -1.28 -19.25 31.63
C TYR A 171 -0.76 -19.67 33.01
N VAL A 172 -1.27 -19.05 34.07
CA VAL A 172 -0.94 -19.43 35.45
C VAL A 172 -1.98 -20.45 35.91
N THR A 173 -1.52 -21.60 36.41
CA THR A 173 -2.34 -22.66 37.02
C THR A 173 -2.33 -22.59 38.53
#